data_AF-A0A956HMI9-F1
#
_entry.id   AF-A0A956HMI9-F1
#
_cell.length_a   1.000
_cell.length_b   1.000
_cell.length_c   1.000
_cell.angle_alpha   90.00
_cell.angle_beta   90.00
_cell.angle_gamma   90.00
#
_symmetry.space_group_name_H-M   'P 1'
#
loop_
_entity.id
_entity.type
_entity.pdbx_description
1 polymer ?
#
loop_
_entity_poly.entity_id
_entity_poly.type
_entity_poly.pdbx_seq_one_letter_code
_entity_poly.pdbx_strand_id
1 'polypeptide(L)'
;DASGELVDSDVAGPFVGAVELAERLAASAQVRRCVILQWYRYALGRAEVDADAETLAALDEAFLDAGLDVRSLLVAIASAEVFRRRAAEGAE
;
A
#
# COMPACT_ATOMS: atom_id res chain seq x y z
N ASP A 1 28.05 12.49 -6.61
CA ASP A 1 27.57 12.52 -5.23
C ASP A 1 26.23 11.81 -5.18
N ALA A 2 25.99 10.99 -4.16
CA ALA A 2 24.79 10.14 -4.02
C ALA A 2 23.96 10.50 -2.78
N SER A 3 24.27 11.61 -2.09
CA SER A 3 23.45 12.11 -1.00
C SER A 3 22.21 12.86 -1.47
N GLY A 4 21.18 12.90 -0.63
CA GLY A 4 19.97 13.68 -0.83
C GLY A 4 19.23 13.92 0.48
N GLU A 5 18.06 14.54 0.38
CA GLU A 5 17.17 14.81 1.51
C GLU A 5 15.73 14.46 1.13
N LEU A 6 15.05 13.71 2.01
CA LEU A 6 13.60 13.53 1.93
C LEU A 6 12.92 14.73 2.59
N VAL A 7 12.08 15.41 1.82
CA VAL A 7 11.22 16.51 2.27
C VAL A 7 9.76 16.06 2.21
N ASP A 8 8.89 16.65 3.04
CA ASP A 8 7.45 16.38 3.07
C ASP A 8 7.07 14.89 3.22
N SER A 9 7.82 14.17 4.06
CA SER A 9 7.62 12.75 4.35
C SER A 9 7.64 12.48 5.86
N ASP A 10 6.97 11.41 6.28
CA ASP A 10 7.02 10.90 7.66
C ASP A 10 8.40 10.35 8.05
N VAL A 11 9.30 10.19 7.07
CA VAL A 11 10.71 9.87 7.25
C VAL A 11 11.62 10.96 6.67
N ALA A 12 11.24 12.24 6.79
CA ALA A 12 12.05 13.36 6.31
C ALA A 12 13.49 13.36 6.88
N GLY A 13 14.43 13.93 6.12
CA GLY A 13 15.83 14.07 6.52
C GLY A 13 16.84 13.58 5.48
N PRO A 14 18.14 13.79 5.75
CA PRO A 14 19.20 13.44 4.82
C PRO A 14 19.38 11.92 4.70
N PHE A 15 19.97 11.48 3.59
CA PHE A 15 20.42 10.11 3.36
C PHE A 15 21.63 10.10 2.42
N VAL A 16 22.40 9.00 2.43
CA VAL A 16 23.51 8.77 1.51
C VAL A 16 23.33 7.45 0.77
N GLY A 17 23.10 7.57 -0.54
CA GLY A 17 22.97 6.42 -1.44
C GLY A 17 21.63 5.69 -1.33
N ALA A 18 21.45 4.71 -2.21
CA ALA A 18 20.17 4.03 -2.39
C ALA A 18 19.80 3.08 -1.23
N VAL A 19 20.80 2.52 -0.53
CA VAL A 19 20.54 1.57 0.58
C VAL A 19 19.90 2.30 1.75
N GLU A 20 20.50 3.39 2.22
CA GLU A 20 19.95 4.18 3.32
C GLU A 20 18.58 4.78 2.94
N LEU A 21 18.43 5.25 1.69
CA LEU A 21 17.14 5.69 1.19
C LEU A 21 16.08 4.58 1.28
N ALA A 22 16.40 3.37 0.83
CA ALA A 22 15.48 2.24 0.87
C ALA A 22 15.09 1.84 2.30
N GLU A 23 16.06 1.82 3.22
CA GLU A 23 15.81 1.54 4.65
C GLU A 23 14.87 2.58 5.27
N ARG A 24 15.06 3.87 4.95
CA ARG A 24 14.17 4.94 5.41
C ARG A 24 12.77 4.80 4.83
N LEU A 25 12.64 4.56 3.53
CA LEU A 25 11.33 4.39 2.88
C LEU A 25 10.61 3.12 3.36
N ALA A 26 11.33 2.06 3.72
CA ALA A 26 10.75 0.85 4.29
C ALA A 26 10.10 1.09 5.67
N ALA A 27 10.54 2.11 6.41
CA ALA A 27 9.95 2.52 7.68
C ALA A 27 8.79 3.52 7.53
N SER A 28 8.52 4.03 6.32
CA SER A 28 7.49 5.03 6.06
C SER A 28 6.10 4.43 5.97
N ALA A 29 5.18 4.91 6.82
CA ALA A 29 3.76 4.58 6.73
C ALA A 29 3.13 5.18 5.46
N GLN A 30 3.60 6.35 5.02
CA GLN A 30 3.18 6.98 3.76
C GLN A 30 3.52 6.08 2.56
N VAL A 31 4.76 5.58 2.48
CA VAL A 31 5.20 4.67 1.41
C VAL A 31 4.44 3.35 1.48
N ARG A 32 4.29 2.76 2.68
CA ARG A 32 3.54 1.51 2.87
C ARG A 32 2.11 1.62 2.33
N ARG A 33 1.38 2.66 2.71
CA ARG A 33 0.01 2.93 2.23
C ARG A 33 -0.03 3.13 0.71
N CYS A 34 0.96 3.83 0.15
CA CYS A 34 1.08 4.00 -1.30
C CYS A 34 1.28 2.65 -2.01
N VAL A 35 2.13 1.78 -1.50
CA VAL A 35 2.37 0.42 -2.05
C VAL A 35 1.09 -0.40 -2.02
N ILE A 36 0.35 -0.40 -0.90
CA ILE A 36 -0.95 -1.08 -0.79
C ILE A 36 -1.92 -0.55 -1.84
N LEU A 37 -2.04 0.78 -1.97
CA LEU A 37 -2.94 1.42 -2.91
C LEU A 37 -2.64 1.05 -4.36
N GLN A 38 -1.37 1.03 -4.75
CA GLN A 38 -0.98 0.66 -6.12
C GLN A 38 -1.24 -0.82 -6.41
N TRP A 39 -0.95 -1.71 -5.46
CA TRP A 39 -1.30 -3.14 -5.61
C TRP A 39 -2.80 -3.38 -5.67
N TYR A 40 -3.57 -2.67 -4.85
CA TYR A 40 -5.03 -2.72 -4.84
C TYR A 40 -5.61 -2.30 -6.21
N ARG A 41 -5.17 -1.15 -6.73
CA ARG A 41 -5.57 -0.65 -8.05
C ARG A 41 -5.21 -1.61 -9.16
N TYR A 42 -3.99 -2.15 -9.13
CA TYR A 42 -3.54 -3.12 -10.12
C TYR A 42 -4.40 -4.38 -10.11
N ALA A 43 -4.68 -4.92 -8.92
CA ALA A 43 -5.46 -6.15 -8.76
C ALA A 43 -6.92 -5.98 -9.20
N LEU A 44 -7.55 -4.84 -8.90
CA LEU A 44 -8.94 -4.57 -9.27
C LEU A 44 -9.12 -3.98 -10.67
N GLY A 45 -8.04 -3.48 -11.29
CA GLY A 45 -8.10 -2.81 -12.59
C GLY A 45 -8.85 -1.47 -12.58
N ARG A 46 -9.01 -0.85 -11.40
CA ARG A 46 -9.70 0.45 -11.22
C ARG A 46 -9.05 1.28 -10.12
N ALA A 47 -9.32 2.58 -10.13
CA ALA A 47 -9.07 3.44 -8.98
C ALA A 47 -9.98 3.03 -7.79
N GLU A 48 -9.50 3.29 -6.59
CA GLU A 48 -10.29 3.23 -5.37
C GLU A 48 -11.40 4.28 -5.35
N VAL A 49 -12.47 3.98 -4.66
CA VAL A 49 -13.59 4.87 -4.34
C VAL A 49 -13.73 4.96 -2.82
N ASP A 50 -14.53 5.90 -2.32
CA ASP A 50 -14.70 6.10 -0.87
C ASP A 50 -15.16 4.83 -0.13
N ALA A 51 -15.97 3.98 -0.78
CA ALA A 51 -16.40 2.70 -0.22
C ALA A 51 -15.27 1.68 -0.01
N ASP A 52 -14.09 1.88 -0.60
CA ASP A 52 -12.93 1.00 -0.43
C ASP A 52 -12.13 1.32 0.84
N ALA A 53 -12.42 2.43 1.54
CA ALA A 53 -11.62 2.93 2.65
C ALA A 53 -11.42 1.89 3.78
N GLU A 54 -12.48 1.17 4.16
CA GLU A 54 -12.39 0.12 5.18
C GLU A 54 -11.56 -1.08 4.71
N THR A 55 -11.69 -1.45 3.43
CA THR A 55 -10.87 -2.53 2.84
C THR A 55 -9.40 -2.14 2.82
N LEU A 56 -9.06 -0.91 2.42
CA LEU A 56 -7.68 -0.42 2.39
C LEU A 56 -7.09 -0.34 3.81
N ALA A 57 -7.86 0.05 4.82
CA ALA A 57 -7.43 0.03 6.21
C ALA A 57 -7.14 -1.40 6.69
N ALA A 58 -8.04 -2.35 6.41
CA ALA A 58 -7.82 -3.76 6.76
C ALA A 58 -6.59 -4.37 6.06
N LEU A 59 -6.31 -3.95 4.81
CA LEU A 59 -5.09 -4.35 4.10
C LEU A 59 -3.82 -3.77 4.72
N ASP A 60 -3.85 -2.52 5.24
CA ASP A 60 -2.70 -1.92 5.93
C ASP A 60 -2.34 -2.71 7.20
N GLU A 61 -3.34 -3.05 8.02
CA GLU A 61 -3.13 -3.86 9.24
C GLU A 61 -2.64 -5.27 8.89
N ALA A 62 -3.26 -5.95 7.91
CA ALA A 62 -2.83 -7.28 7.49
C ALA A 62 -1.42 -7.30 6.92
N PHE A 63 -1.00 -6.23 6.23
CA PHE A 63 0.34 -6.11 5.68
C PHE A 63 1.39 -5.88 6.78
N LEU A 64 1.07 -5.07 7.79
CA LEU A 64 1.89 -4.87 8.98
C LEU A 64 2.08 -6.18 9.76
N ASP A 65 0.98 -6.88 10.07
CA ASP A 65 1.01 -8.14 10.81
C ASP A 65 1.80 -9.24 10.09
N ALA A 66 1.79 -9.22 8.76
CA ALA A 66 2.57 -10.12 7.92
C ALA A 66 4.06 -9.71 7.77
N GLY A 67 4.53 -8.70 8.50
CA GLY A 67 5.92 -8.22 8.42
C GLY A 67 6.26 -7.60 7.06
N LEU A 68 5.28 -6.96 6.42
CA LEU A 68 5.39 -6.34 5.10
C LEU A 68 5.73 -7.33 3.97
N ASP A 69 5.31 -8.61 4.09
CA ASP A 69 5.44 -9.58 2.99
C ASP A 69 4.43 -9.29 1.86
N VAL A 70 4.93 -8.91 0.69
CA VAL A 70 4.13 -8.60 -0.49
C VAL A 70 3.26 -9.78 -0.92
N ARG A 71 3.72 -11.03 -0.71
CA ARG A 71 2.89 -12.21 -1.03
C ARG A 71 1.64 -12.26 -0.15
N SER A 72 1.77 -11.93 1.12
CA SER A 72 0.65 -11.86 2.06
C SER A 72 -0.33 -10.74 1.67
N LEU A 73 0.17 -9.58 1.24
CA LEU A 73 -0.67 -8.49 0.72
C LEU A 73 -1.48 -8.95 -0.50
N LEU A 74 -0.87 -9.65 -1.45
CA LEU A 74 -1.58 -10.17 -2.63
C LEU A 74 -2.66 -11.19 -2.26
N VAL A 75 -2.38 -12.08 -1.30
CA VAL A 75 -3.37 -13.02 -0.78
C VAL A 75 -4.52 -12.29 -0.09
N ALA A 76 -4.22 -11.25 0.70
CA ALA A 76 -5.22 -10.44 1.38
C ALA A 76 -6.12 -9.70 0.37
N ILE A 77 -5.56 -9.12 -0.69
CA ILE A 77 -6.32 -8.47 -1.76
C ILE A 77 -7.22 -9.48 -2.49
N ALA A 78 -6.68 -10.64 -2.88
CA ALA A 78 -7.47 -11.69 -3.54
C ALA A 78 -8.58 -12.27 -2.63
N SER A 79 -8.40 -12.15 -1.31
CA SER A 79 -9.36 -12.54 -0.28
C SER A 79 -10.25 -11.39 0.19
N ALA A 80 -10.16 -10.21 -0.39
CA ALA A 80 -11.07 -9.12 -0.08
C ALA A 80 -12.43 -9.35 -0.76
N GLU A 81 -13.52 -8.92 -0.11
CA GLU A 81 -14.86 -9.03 -0.67
C GLU A 81 -14.98 -8.33 -2.03
N VAL A 82 -14.44 -7.11 -2.13
CA VAL A 82 -14.39 -6.29 -3.35
C VAL A 82 -13.70 -6.96 -4.53
N PHE A 83 -12.78 -7.89 -4.26
CA PHE A 83 -12.11 -8.68 -5.30
C PHE A 83 -12.94 -9.91 -5.68
N ARG A 84 -13.49 -10.63 -4.68
CA ARG A 84 -14.23 -11.88 -4.91
C ARG A 84 -15.62 -11.67 -5.51
N ARG A 85 -16.25 -10.52 -5.25
CA ARG A 85 -17.59 -10.21 -5.73
C ARG A 85 -17.48 -9.09 -6.74
N ARG A 86 -18.01 -9.33 -7.95
CA ARG A 86 -18.38 -8.22 -8.83
C ARG A 86 -19.56 -7.51 -8.17
N ALA A 87 -19.60 -6.18 -8.23
CA ALA A 87 -20.85 -5.48 -8.00
C ALA A 87 -21.90 -6.13 -8.92
N ALA A 88 -22.95 -6.70 -8.33
CA ALA A 88 -24.05 -7.21 -9.15
C ALA A 88 -24.56 -6.02 -9.95
N GLU A 89 -24.63 -6.14 -11.28
CA GLU A 89 -25.43 -5.22 -12.06
C GLU A 89 -26.86 -5.30 -11.53
N GLY A 90 -27.31 -4.27 -10.79
CA GLY A 90 -28.68 -4.16 -10.30
C GLY A 90 -28.92 -4.34 -8.81
N ALA A 91 -28.14 -3.68 -7.94
CA ALA A 91 -28.69 -3.24 -6.67
C ALA A 91 -29.14 -1.78 -6.83
N GLU A 92 -30.46 -1.62 -6.81
CA GLU A 92 -31.33 -0.45 -7.03
C GLU A 92 -30.77 0.95 -6.75
#